data_AF-A0AA38IS22-F1
#
_entry.id   AF-A0AA38IS22-F1
#
_cell.length_a   1.000
_cell.length_b   1.000
_cell.length_c   1.000
_cell.angle_alpha   90.00
_cell.angle_beta   90.00
_cell.angle_gamma   90.00
#
_symmetry.space_group_name_H-M   'P 1'
#
loop_
_entity.id
_entity.type
_entity.pdbx_description
1 polymer ?
#
loop_
_entity_poly.entity_id
_entity_poly.type
_entity_poly.pdbx_seq_one_letter_code
_entity_poly.pdbx_strand_id
1 'polypeptide(L)'
;MGADRGAFIDQRQSMNIHIASPDYQKITSMHFSRWKKDLKTGMYYLRTKPTANPIQLTVDKSKLVTRQENSVTNGVKRKEDDRKLTPHKEAALAYSL
;
A
#
# COMPACT_ATOMS: atom_id res chain seq x y z
N MET A 1 7.80 -25.90 -12.85
CA MET A 1 7.83 -25.96 -11.37
C MET A 1 6.59 -26.62 -10.76
N GLY A 2 5.37 -26.08 -10.93
CA GLY A 2 4.16 -26.71 -10.37
C GLY A 2 3.85 -28.09 -10.96
N ALA A 3 4.09 -28.28 -12.26
CA ALA A 3 3.93 -29.56 -12.96
C ALA A 3 5.03 -30.56 -12.55
N ASP A 4 6.27 -30.09 -12.44
CA ASP A 4 7.48 -30.91 -12.24
C ASP A 4 7.41 -31.68 -10.91
N ARG A 5 6.89 -31.06 -9.85
CA ARG A 5 6.66 -31.72 -8.56
C ARG A 5 5.40 -32.59 -8.53
N GLY A 6 4.54 -32.48 -9.53
CA GLY A 6 3.26 -33.20 -9.60
C GLY A 6 3.43 -34.72 -9.65
N ALA A 7 4.55 -35.22 -10.19
CA ALA A 7 4.87 -36.64 -10.25
C ALA A 7 5.08 -37.29 -8.86
N PHE A 8 5.48 -36.49 -7.86
CA PHE A 8 5.75 -36.95 -6.50
C PHE A 8 4.60 -36.69 -5.52
N ILE A 9 3.44 -36.24 -6.02
CA ILE A 9 2.27 -35.88 -5.20
C ILE A 9 1.14 -36.84 -5.51
N ASP A 10 0.72 -37.60 -4.51
CA ASP A 10 -0.33 -38.62 -4.57
C ASP A 10 -1.72 -38.03 -4.80
N GLN A 11 -2.10 -36.99 -4.05
CA GLN A 11 -3.45 -36.45 -4.03
C GLN A 11 -3.58 -35.22 -4.91
N ARG A 12 -3.04 -34.09 -4.46
CA ARG A 12 -3.13 -32.79 -5.12
C ARG A 12 -2.34 -31.75 -4.35
N GLN A 13 -2.05 -30.63 -5.01
CA GLN A 13 -1.34 -29.50 -4.43
C GLN A 13 -2.23 -28.27 -4.40
N SER A 14 -2.24 -27.52 -3.29
CA SER A 14 -2.93 -26.22 -3.21
C SER A 14 -2.13 -25.19 -4.02
N MET A 15 -2.69 -24.71 -5.13
CA MET A 15 -1.98 -23.80 -6.03
C MET A 15 -2.70 -22.46 -6.19
N ASN A 16 -2.17 -21.44 -5.52
CA ASN A 16 -2.65 -20.06 -5.59
C ASN A 16 -2.10 -19.34 -6.81
N ILE A 17 -2.98 -18.69 -7.56
CA ILE A 17 -2.66 -18.02 -8.81
C ILE A 17 -2.77 -16.52 -8.61
N HIS A 18 -1.74 -15.79 -9.01
CA HIS A 18 -1.69 -14.35 -8.88
C HIS A 18 -1.69 -13.74 -10.29
N ILE A 19 -2.77 -13.04 -10.65
CA ILE A 19 -2.90 -12.33 -11.92
C ILE A 19 -3.25 -10.88 -11.61
N ALA A 20 -2.38 -9.94 -11.98
CA ALA A 20 -2.58 -8.53 -11.68
C ALA A 20 -3.87 -7.97 -12.31
N SER A 21 -4.09 -8.25 -13.60
CA SER A 21 -5.29 -7.85 -14.34
C SER A 21 -5.96 -9.10 -14.93
N PRO A 22 -6.97 -9.66 -14.26
CA PRO A 22 -7.68 -10.83 -14.75
C PRO A 22 -8.43 -10.49 -16.04
N ASP A 23 -8.32 -11.36 -17.02
CA ASP A 23 -9.07 -11.29 -18.27
C ASP A 23 -9.53 -12.70 -18.65
N TYR A 24 -10.68 -12.81 -19.32
CA TYR A 24 -11.27 -14.08 -19.70
C TYR A 24 -10.32 -14.90 -20.56
N GLN A 25 -9.62 -14.28 -21.51
CA GLN A 25 -8.67 -15.00 -22.37
C GLN A 25 -7.47 -15.53 -21.56
N LYS A 26 -6.97 -14.74 -20.61
CA LYS A 26 -5.82 -15.11 -19.76
C LYS A 26 -6.17 -16.26 -18.80
N ILE A 27 -7.34 -16.20 -18.16
CA ILE A 27 -7.77 -17.25 -17.22
C ILE A 27 -8.05 -18.55 -17.98
N THR A 28 -8.71 -18.46 -19.14
CA THR A 28 -9.05 -19.62 -19.97
C THR A 28 -7.80 -20.31 -20.51
N SER A 29 -6.88 -19.55 -21.12
CA SER A 29 -5.60 -20.09 -21.62
C SER A 29 -4.74 -20.70 -20.51
N MET A 30 -4.73 -20.11 -19.31
CA MET A 30 -4.05 -20.67 -18.15
C MET A 30 -4.66 -22.01 -17.71
N HIS A 31 -5.99 -22.14 -17.65
CA HIS A 31 -6.66 -23.40 -17.30
C HIS A 31 -6.32 -24.50 -18.31
N PHE A 32 -6.42 -24.21 -19.61
CA PHE A 32 -6.08 -25.17 -20.66
C PHE A 32 -4.59 -25.56 -20.65
N SER A 33 -3.69 -24.61 -20.37
CA SER A 33 -2.26 -24.88 -20.24
C SER A 33 -1.94 -25.83 -19.08
N ARG A 34 -2.67 -25.73 -17.96
CA ARG A 34 -2.52 -26.65 -16.83
C ARG A 34 -3.12 -28.02 -17.09
N TRP A 35 -4.28 -28.06 -17.74
CA TRP A 35 -4.91 -29.31 -18.13
C TRP A 35 -4.01 -30.13 -19.07
N LYS A 36 -3.42 -29.50 -20.08
CA LYS A 36 -2.43 -30.13 -20.98
C LYS A 36 -1.16 -30.65 -20.29
N LYS A 37 -0.90 -30.22 -19.05
CA LYS A 37 0.26 -30.62 -18.24
C LYS A 37 -0.13 -31.58 -17.11
N ASP A 38 -1.33 -32.15 -17.18
CA ASP A 38 -1.86 -33.13 -16.22
C ASP A 38 -1.81 -32.69 -14.76
N LEU A 39 -1.94 -31.38 -14.49
CA LEU A 39 -2.04 -30.91 -13.11
C LEU A 39 -3.40 -31.32 -12.53
N LYS A 40 -3.35 -32.08 -11.44
CA LYS A 40 -4.52 -32.49 -10.65
C LYS A 40 -5.36 -31.31 -10.12
N THR A 41 -4.77 -30.12 -10.04
CA THR A 41 -5.48 -28.88 -9.65
C THR A 41 -5.29 -27.81 -10.71
N GLY A 42 -6.42 -27.28 -11.21
CA GLY A 42 -6.42 -26.15 -12.14
C GLY A 42 -6.11 -24.83 -11.44
N MET A 43 -6.73 -24.58 -10.29
CA MET A 43 -6.59 -23.34 -9.51
C MET A 43 -7.17 -23.55 -8.12
N TYR A 44 -6.53 -23.00 -7.07
CA TYR A 44 -7.11 -22.97 -5.72
C TYR A 44 -7.78 -21.62 -5.45
N TYR A 45 -6.98 -20.54 -5.36
CA TYR A 45 -7.48 -19.17 -5.34
C TYR A 45 -6.90 -18.36 -6.49
N LEU A 46 -7.71 -17.45 -7.05
CA LEU A 46 -7.25 -16.36 -7.87
C LEU A 46 -7.05 -15.12 -7.00
N ARG A 47 -5.84 -14.58 -7.02
CA ARG A 47 -5.45 -13.36 -6.32
C ARG A 47 -5.22 -12.27 -7.36
N THR A 48 -5.99 -11.20 -7.26
CA THR A 48 -5.90 -10.03 -8.12
C THR A 48 -5.29 -8.86 -7.36
N LYS A 49 -4.66 -7.95 -8.10
CA LYS A 49 -4.25 -6.67 -7.51
C LYS A 49 -5.39 -5.66 -7.72
N PRO A 50 -5.73 -4.84 -6.72
CA PRO A 50 -6.67 -3.76 -6.93
C PRO A 50 -6.08 -2.75 -7.92
N THR A 51 -6.93 -2.16 -8.76
CA THR A 51 -6.52 -1.17 -9.77
C THR A 51 -5.95 0.10 -9.13
N ALA A 52 -6.44 0.47 -7.94
CA ALA A 52 -5.93 1.58 -7.17
C ALA A 52 -5.14 1.08 -5.94
N ASN A 53 -3.95 1.65 -5.73
CA ASN A 53 -3.23 1.42 -4.50
C ASN A 53 -3.89 2.22 -3.37
N PRO A 54 -4.25 1.59 -2.24
CA PRO A 54 -4.74 2.33 -1.08
C PRO A 54 -3.65 3.28 -0.57
N ILE A 55 -4.05 4.48 -0.15
CA ILE A 55 -3.14 5.41 0.55
C ILE A 55 -2.76 4.76 1.87
N GLN A 56 -1.50 4.32 1.98
CA GLN A 56 -0.98 3.74 3.20
C GLN A 56 -0.69 4.87 4.18
N LEU A 57 -1.65 5.15 5.08
CA LEU A 57 -1.45 6.09 6.19
C LEU A 57 -0.41 5.49 7.14
N THR A 58 0.84 5.89 6.96
CA THR A 58 1.91 5.60 7.92
C THR A 58 1.96 6.74 8.94
N VAL A 59 2.22 6.40 10.21
CA VAL A 59 2.51 7.43 11.21
C VAL A 59 3.88 8.01 10.88
N ASP A 60 3.95 9.33 10.69
CA ASP A 60 5.21 10.07 10.51
C ASP A 60 6.14 9.79 11.70
N LYS A 61 7.15 8.96 11.48
CA LYS A 61 8.16 8.63 12.49
C LYS A 61 8.97 9.85 12.93
N SER A 62 9.01 10.91 12.11
CA SER A 62 9.62 12.20 12.43
C SER A 62 8.95 12.90 13.63
N LYS A 63 7.65 12.67 13.86
CA LYS A 63 6.90 13.26 14.98
C LYS A 63 7.06 12.48 16.30
N LEU A 64 7.66 11.29 16.25
CA LEU A 64 7.94 10.47 17.43
C LEU A 64 9.24 10.88 18.14
N VAL A 65 10.17 11.52 17.44
CA VAL A 65 11.44 11.99 18.01
C VAL A 65 11.24 13.21 18.92
N THR A 66 10.35 14.14 18.54
CA THR A 66 10.12 15.39 19.30
C THR A 66 9.45 15.19 20.66
N ARG A 67 8.84 14.03 20.93
CA ARG A 67 8.15 13.78 22.21
C ARG A 67 9.09 13.41 23.36
N GLN A 68 10.34 13.02 23.08
CA GLN A 68 11.29 12.64 24.13
C GLN A 68 12.13 13.82 24.67
N GLU A 69 12.15 14.97 24.01
CA GLU A 69 13.00 16.11 24.42
C GLU A 69 12.28 17.08 25.39
N ASN A 70 10.96 17.02 25.49
CA ASN A 70 10.17 18.00 26.25
C ASN A 70 9.96 17.67 27.75
N SER A 71 10.61 16.65 28.31
CA SER A 71 10.46 16.30 29.74
C SER A 71 11.56 16.85 30.66
N VAL A 72 12.58 17.56 30.14
CA VAL A 72 13.79 17.89 30.96
C VAL A 72 13.97 19.39 31.27
N THR A 73 13.28 20.34 30.66
CA THR A 73 13.58 21.78 30.90
C THR A 73 12.36 22.62 31.28
N ASN A 74 11.76 22.33 32.44
CA ASN A 74 10.95 23.33 33.14
C ASN A 74 11.80 24.03 34.20
N GLY A 75 12.48 25.10 33.79
CA GLY A 75 13.26 25.94 34.69
C GLY A 75 13.64 27.27 34.04
N VAL A 76 13.06 28.34 34.58
CA VAL A 76 13.44 29.77 34.47
C VAL A 76 12.71 30.62 33.40
N LYS A 77 11.94 31.58 33.93
CA LYS A 77 11.12 32.62 33.28
C LYS A 77 11.97 33.75 32.65
N ARG A 78 11.41 34.48 31.68
CA ARG A 78 11.40 35.96 31.62
C ARG A 78 10.26 36.45 30.70
N LYS A 79 9.58 37.53 31.12
CA LYS A 79 8.37 38.16 30.55
C LYS A 79 8.71 39.25 29.50
N GLU A 80 7.65 39.78 28.89
CA GLU A 80 7.47 41.04 28.14
C GLU A 80 7.62 40.88 26.61
N ASP A 81 6.52 40.82 25.86
CA ASP A 81 5.57 41.89 25.46
C ASP A 81 5.95 42.37 24.05
N ASP A 82 5.06 42.17 23.07
CA ASP A 82 4.67 43.23 22.14
C ASP A 82 3.68 42.77 21.05
N ARG A 83 2.48 43.34 21.13
CA ARG A 83 1.73 44.00 20.06
C ARG A 83 1.29 43.18 18.81
N LYS A 84 0.01 42.82 18.85
CA LYS A 84 -1.06 43.00 17.82
C LYS A 84 -0.67 42.82 16.33
N LEU A 85 -1.33 41.88 15.63
CA LEU A 85 -2.50 42.14 14.77
C LEU A 85 -2.94 40.85 14.04
N THR A 86 -4.24 40.59 14.05
CA THR A 86 -4.93 39.42 13.48
C THR A 86 -4.99 39.44 11.93
N PRO A 87 -5.34 38.32 11.29
CA PRO A 87 -5.09 38.06 9.88
C PRO A 87 -6.25 38.49 8.96
N HIS A 88 -5.98 38.38 7.66
CA HIS A 88 -6.91 37.93 6.60
C HIS A 88 -7.47 39.01 5.63
N LYS A 89 -7.22 38.77 4.33
CA LYS A 89 -7.93 39.25 3.12
C LYS A 89 -7.84 40.75 2.77
N GLU A 90 -6.88 41.11 1.91
CA GLU A 90 -7.03 42.15 0.85
C GLU A 90 -5.75 42.33 0.00
N ALA A 91 -5.31 41.29 -0.74
CA ALA A 91 -4.26 41.44 -1.76
C ALA A 91 -4.66 40.80 -3.10
N ALA A 92 -5.96 40.73 -3.37
CA ALA A 92 -6.55 40.10 -4.55
C ALA A 92 -6.51 40.96 -5.84
N LEU A 93 -5.63 41.96 -5.98
CA LEU A 93 -5.66 42.85 -7.17
C LEU A 93 -4.30 43.22 -7.79
N ALA A 94 -3.20 42.53 -7.47
CA ALA A 94 -1.87 43.01 -7.89
C ALA A 94 -1.09 42.15 -8.91
N TYR A 95 -1.53 40.96 -9.34
CA TYR A 95 -0.70 40.11 -10.23
C TYR A 95 -1.50 39.36 -11.31
N SER A 96 -1.94 40.08 -12.34
CA SER A 96 -2.24 39.53 -13.67
C SER A 96 -1.99 40.57 -14.77
N LEU A 97 -0.72 40.96 -14.92
CA LEU A 97 -0.19 41.50 -16.18
C LEU A 97 0.12 40.34 -17.12
#